data_AF-A0AAE9L2I3-F1
#
_entry.id   AF-A0AAE9L2I3-F1
#
_cell.length_a   1.000
_cell.length_b   1.000
_cell.length_c   1.000
_cell.angle_alpha   90.00
_cell.angle_beta   90.00
_cell.angle_gamma   90.00
#
_symmetry.space_group_name_H-M   'P 1'
#
loop_
_entity.id
_entity.type
_entity.pdbx_description
1 polymer ?
#
loop_
_entity_poly.entity_id
_entity_poly.type
_entity_poly.pdbx_seq_one_letter_code
_entity_poly.pdbx_strand_id
1 'polypeptide(L)'
;MTTLIRYLLLGLWTIVGTLGLTYVWFHWVSFLIPFPEAFWVWMFTQFPEFGDCESSHDLVMLIHLGLSFGVVVIGTWLTRRWVLARRRRMAGLR
;
A
#
# COMPACT_ATOMS: atom_id res chain seq x y z
N MET A 1 -10.48 24.89 -0.78
CA MET A 1 -9.08 24.44 -0.65
C MET A 1 -8.92 23.20 0.24
N THR A 2 -9.62 23.10 1.37
CA THR A 2 -9.53 21.95 2.31
C THR A 2 -9.89 20.59 1.69
N THR A 3 -10.81 20.53 0.73
CA THR A 3 -11.22 19.29 0.06
C THR A 3 -10.14 18.73 -0.87
N LEU A 4 -9.43 19.60 -1.59
CA LEU A 4 -8.41 19.23 -2.58
C LEU A 4 -7.17 18.69 -1.85
N ILE A 5 -6.74 19.37 -0.79
CA ILE A 5 -5.66 18.91 0.09
C ILE A 5 -6.00 17.55 0.71
N ARG A 6 -7.26 17.32 1.10
CA ARG A 6 -7.72 16.03 1.61
C ARG A 6 -7.55 14.90 0.60
N TYR A 7 -7.92 15.12 -0.66
CA TYR A 7 -7.74 14.11 -1.69
C TYR A 7 -6.27 13.87 -2.01
N LEU A 8 -5.44 14.92 -2.00
CA LEU A 8 -4.00 14.78 -2.16
C LEU A 8 -3.38 13.97 -1.02
N LEU A 9 -3.73 14.25 0.23
CA LEU A 9 -3.25 13.49 1.39
C LEU A 9 -3.74 12.05 1.38
N LEU A 10 -4.99 11.81 0.94
CA LEU A 10 -5.51 10.46 0.78
C LEU A 10 -4.77 9.71 -0.33
N GLY A 11 -4.54 10.35 -1.47
CA GLY A 11 -3.76 9.80 -2.58
C GLY A 11 -2.34 9.45 -2.15
N LEU A 12 -1.66 10.39 -1.50
CA LEU A 12 -0.32 10.20 -0.94
C LEU A 12 -0.30 9.04 0.07
N TRP A 13 -1.28 8.98 0.97
CA TRP A 13 -1.43 7.88 1.92
C TRP A 13 -1.61 6.53 1.22
N THR A 14 -2.49 6.45 0.21
CA THR A 14 -2.67 5.20 -0.53
C THR A 14 -1.40 4.77 -1.22
N ILE A 15 -0.63 5.68 -1.82
CA ILE A 15 0.64 5.36 -2.47
C ILE A 15 1.64 4.85 -1.42
N VAL A 16 1.90 5.63 -0.37
CA VAL A 16 2.88 5.28 0.68
C VAL A 16 2.48 4.01 1.42
N GLY A 17 1.20 3.85 1.75
CA GLY A 17 0.68 2.65 2.41
C GLY A 17 0.78 1.41 1.53
N THR A 18 0.49 1.54 0.23
CA THR A 18 0.59 0.41 -0.72
C THR A 18 2.04 -0.01 -0.90
N LEU A 19 2.95 0.94 -1.10
CA LEU A 19 4.38 0.66 -1.21
C LEU A 19 4.91 0.07 0.11
N GLY A 20 4.65 0.71 1.25
CA GLY A 20 5.09 0.19 2.55
C GLY A 20 4.58 -1.21 2.84
N LEU A 21 3.31 -1.49 2.54
CA LEU A 21 2.75 -2.81 2.73
C LEU A 21 3.35 -3.84 1.76
N THR A 22 3.52 -3.47 0.48
CA THR A 22 4.18 -4.31 -0.53
C THR A 22 5.59 -4.68 -0.06
N TYR A 23 6.34 -3.71 0.44
CA TYR A 23 7.65 -3.93 1.06
C TYR A 23 7.57 -4.92 2.24
N VAL A 24 6.57 -4.79 3.12
CA VAL A 24 6.37 -5.73 4.25
C VAL A 24 6.06 -7.15 3.76
N TRP A 25 5.23 -7.32 2.73
CA TRP A 25 4.99 -8.63 2.12
C TRP A 25 6.28 -9.25 1.62
N PHE A 26 7.08 -8.49 0.85
CA PHE A 26 8.38 -8.95 0.36
C PHE A 26 9.38 -9.19 1.49
N HIS A 27 9.39 -8.36 2.53
CA HIS A 27 10.29 -8.52 3.69
C HIS A 27 9.93 -9.75 4.53
N TRP A 28 8.64 -10.07 4.69
CA TRP A 28 8.23 -11.33 5.33
C TRP A 28 8.56 -12.55 4.47
N VAL A 29 8.45 -12.43 3.16
CA VAL A 29 8.90 -13.47 2.20
C VAL A 29 10.44 -13.52 2.13
N SER A 30 11.14 -12.43 2.51
CA SER A 30 12.60 -12.32 2.45
C SER A 30 13.35 -13.25 3.40
N PHE A 31 12.63 -13.89 4.34
CA PHE A 31 13.17 -15.01 5.10
C PHE A 31 13.67 -16.15 4.19
N LEU A 32 13.16 -16.24 2.96
CA LEU A 32 13.61 -17.20 1.93
C LEU A 32 14.65 -16.61 0.97
N ILE A 33 14.68 -15.29 0.75
CA ILE A 33 15.58 -14.59 -0.19
C ILE A 33 15.93 -13.21 0.40
N PRO A 34 17.21 -12.93 0.72
CA PRO A 34 17.60 -11.65 1.30
C PRO A 34 17.39 -10.50 0.30
N PHE A 35 16.54 -9.54 0.66
CA PHE A 35 16.36 -8.29 -0.09
C PHE A 35 17.15 -7.14 0.56
N PRO A 36 17.82 -6.29 -0.22
CA PRO A 36 18.58 -5.16 0.33
C PRO A 36 17.68 -4.04 0.85
N GLU A 37 18.20 -3.24 1.79
CA GLU A 37 17.51 -2.14 2.48
C GLU A 37 16.91 -1.08 1.52
N ALA A 38 17.52 -0.94 0.34
CA ALA A 38 17.05 -0.05 -0.72
C ALA A 38 16.11 -0.78 -1.70
N PHE A 39 15.20 -1.63 -1.23
CA PHE A 39 14.34 -2.51 -2.06
C PHE A 39 13.79 -1.84 -3.31
N TRP A 40 13.18 -0.66 -3.19
CA TRP A 40 12.61 0.06 -4.34
C TRP A 40 13.68 0.48 -5.36
N VAL A 41 14.83 0.97 -4.90
CA VAL A 41 15.94 1.37 -5.77
C VAL A 41 16.60 0.13 -6.38
N TRP A 42 16.83 -0.91 -5.58
CA TRP A 42 17.35 -2.19 -6.02
C TRP A 42 16.47 -2.83 -7.09
N MET A 43 15.16 -2.78 -6.91
CA MET A 43 14.18 -3.31 -7.86
C MET A 43 14.29 -2.61 -9.21
N PHE A 44 14.31 -1.27 -9.24
CA PHE A 44 14.48 -0.53 -10.50
C PHE A 44 15.89 -0.64 -11.12
N THR A 45 16.90 -1.04 -10.36
CA THR A 45 18.29 -1.11 -10.83
C THR A 45 18.75 -2.51 -11.22
N GLN A 46 18.22 -3.57 -10.58
CA GLN A 46 18.54 -4.96 -10.89
C GLN A 46 17.60 -5.58 -11.93
N PHE A 47 16.40 -5.04 -12.06
CA PHE A 47 15.45 -5.42 -13.09
C PHE A 47 15.24 -4.20 -14.00
N PRO A 48 16.19 -3.89 -14.91
CA PRO A 48 16.01 -2.81 -15.88
C PRO A 48 14.86 -3.11 -16.87
N GLU A 49 14.52 -4.38 -17.01
CA GLU A 49 13.34 -4.92 -17.72
C GLU A 49 12.03 -4.68 -16.95
N PHE A 50 12.10 -4.30 -15.66
CA PHE A 50 10.92 -4.09 -14.85
C PHE A 50 9.98 -3.03 -15.46
N GLY A 51 8.83 -3.47 -15.95
CA GLY A 51 7.85 -2.63 -16.66
C GLY A 51 7.66 -2.98 -18.13
N ASP A 52 8.45 -3.89 -18.70
CA ASP A 52 8.21 -4.46 -20.03
C ASP A 52 7.08 -5.51 -20.03
N CYS A 53 6.65 -5.97 -18.85
CA CYS A 53 5.59 -6.95 -18.64
C CYS A 53 5.86 -8.33 -19.28
N GLU A 54 7.07 -8.61 -19.74
CA GLU A 54 7.46 -9.93 -20.28
C GLU A 54 8.03 -10.83 -19.19
N SER A 55 8.58 -10.23 -18.13
CA SER A 55 9.18 -10.96 -17.01
C SER A 55 8.13 -11.57 -16.07
N SER A 56 8.36 -12.82 -15.66
CA SER A 56 7.53 -13.48 -14.62
C SER A 56 7.61 -12.78 -13.25
N HIS A 57 8.67 -12.01 -13.01
CA HIS A 57 8.85 -11.24 -11.78
C HIS A 57 7.94 -10.00 -11.75
N ASP A 58 7.67 -9.41 -12.91
CA ASP A 58 6.79 -8.24 -13.06
C ASP A 58 5.35 -8.61 -12.68
N LEU A 59 4.89 -9.77 -13.11
CA LEU A 59 3.57 -10.29 -12.75
C LEU A 59 3.43 -10.53 -11.25
N VAL A 60 4.43 -11.18 -10.63
CA VAL A 60 4.44 -11.43 -9.18
C VAL A 60 4.39 -10.12 -8.41
N MET A 61 5.16 -9.12 -8.83
CA MET A 61 5.15 -7.82 -8.19
C MET A 61 3.83 -7.08 -8.38
N LEU A 62 3.24 -7.11 -9.58
CA LEU A 62 1.94 -6.50 -9.85
C LEU A 62 0.84 -7.11 -8.96
N ILE A 63 0.88 -8.43 -8.75
CA ILE A 63 -0.04 -9.12 -7.83
C ILE A 63 0.14 -8.61 -6.40
N HIS A 64 1.38 -8.53 -5.89
CA HIS A 64 1.65 -8.05 -4.53
C HIS A 64 1.25 -6.58 -4.34
N LEU A 65 1.50 -5.75 -5.35
CA LEU A 65 1.11 -4.34 -5.37
C LEU A 65 -0.41 -4.18 -5.40
N GLY A 66 -1.10 -4.98 -6.23
CA GLY A 66 -2.56 -5.03 -6.30
C GLY A 66 -3.21 -5.50 -5.00
N LEU A 67 -2.68 -6.55 -4.38
CA LEU A 67 -3.13 -7.03 -3.06
C LEU A 67 -2.90 -5.97 -1.98
N SER A 68 -1.72 -5.35 -1.97
CA SER A 68 -1.41 -4.29 -1.01
C SER A 68 -2.33 -3.09 -1.18
N PHE A 69 -2.62 -2.69 -2.42
CA PHE A 69 -3.58 -1.63 -2.70
C PHE A 69 -4.97 -1.98 -2.19
N GLY A 70 -5.45 -3.20 -2.46
CA GLY A 70 -6.72 -3.71 -1.97
C GLY A 70 -6.81 -3.65 -0.43
N VAL A 71 -5.78 -4.14 0.26
CA VAL A 71 -5.70 -4.11 1.72
C VAL A 71 -5.71 -2.68 2.26
N VAL A 72 -4.93 -1.77 1.68
CA VAL A 72 -4.86 -0.37 2.12
C VAL A 72 -6.21 0.33 1.91
N VAL A 73 -6.86 0.13 0.76
CA VAL A 73 -8.17 0.72 0.47
C VAL A 73 -9.25 0.18 1.42
N ILE A 74 -9.34 -1.15 1.58
CA ILE A 74 -10.31 -1.80 2.47
C ILE A 74 -10.05 -1.39 3.92
N GLY A 75 -8.80 -1.43 4.37
CA GLY A 75 -8.41 -1.03 5.73
C GLY A 75 -8.71 0.44 6.01
N THR A 76 -8.44 1.34 5.06
CA THR A 76 -8.79 2.76 5.16
C THR A 76 -10.31 2.95 5.23
N TRP A 77 -11.07 2.22 4.43
CA TRP A 77 -12.54 2.26 4.45
C TRP A 77 -13.12 1.74 5.77
N LEU A 78 -12.64 0.61 6.27
CA LEU A 78 -13.05 0.03 7.55
C LEU A 78 -12.73 0.97 8.71
N THR A 79 -11.53 1.55 8.73
CA THR A 79 -11.11 2.51 9.75
C THR A 79 -12.03 3.73 9.75
N ARG A 80 -12.34 4.27 8.55
CA ARG A 80 -13.29 5.37 8.42
C ARG A 80 -14.68 4.99 8.95
N ARG A 81 -15.19 3.81 8.58
CA ARG A 81 -16.49 3.32 9.05
C ARG A 81 -16.53 3.18 10.57
N TRP A 82 -15.46 2.65 11.15
CA TRP A 82 -15.34 2.47 12.60
C TRP A 82 -15.30 3.80 13.35
N VAL A 83 -14.50 4.76 12.87
CA VAL A 83 -14.45 6.12 13.44
C VAL A 83 -15.81 6.80 13.39
N LEU A 84 -16.53 6.70 12.27
CA LEU A 84 -17.88 7.26 12.13
C LEU A 84 -18.89 6.58 13.07
N ALA A 85 -18.85 5.24 13.17
CA ALA A 85 -19.71 4.49 14.08
C ALA A 85 -19.44 4.87 15.55
N ARG A 86 -18.16 5.02 15.93
CA ARG A 86 -17.75 5.44 17.28
C ARG A 86 -18.22 6.86 17.60
N ARG A 87 -18.10 7.80 16.65
CA ARG A 87 -18.61 9.17 16.82
C ARG A 87 -20.13 9.21 17.02
N ARG A 88 -20.90 8.40 16.27
CA ARG A 88 -22.36 8.30 16.44
C ARG A 88 -22.75 7.75 17.81
N ARG A 89 -22.04 6.72 18.31
CA ARG A 89 -22.27 6.20 19.67
C ARG A 89 -22.01 7.25 20.75
N MET A 90 -20.94 8.04 20.62
CA MET A 90 -20.64 9.10 21.59
C MET A 90 -21.63 10.27 21.52
N ALA A 91 -22.21 10.55 20.35
CA ALA A 91 -23.23 11.59 20.19
C ALA A 91 -24.61 11.18 20.72
N GLY A 92 -24.96 9.88 20.69
CA GLY A 92 -26.21 9.36 21.27
C GLY A 92 -26.16 9.09 22.78
N LEU A 93 -24.99 9.27 23.41
CA LEU A 93 -24.79 9.19 24.86
C LEU A 93 -24.78 10.57 25.54
N ARG A 94 -24.94 11.65 24.77
CA ARG A 94 -25.14 13.02 25.26
C ARG A 94 -26.59 13.41 25.07
#